data_AF-A0A1C9WRV9-F1
#
_entry.id   AF-A0A1C9WRV9-F1
#
_cell.length_a   1.000
_cell.length_b   1.000
_cell.length_c   1.000
_cell.angle_alpha   90.00
_cell.angle_beta   90.00
_cell.angle_gamma   90.00
#
_symmetry.space_group_name_H-M   'P 1'
#
loop_
_entity.id
_entity.type
_entity.pdbx_description
1 polymer ?
#
loop_
_entity_poly.entity_id
_entity_poly.type
_entity_poly.pdbx_seq_one_letter_code
_entity_poly.pdbx_strand_id
1 'polypeptide(L)'
;MQAAIVGLLTCGLASGCSLLPTGPSETCVDWIRFETPQAQYDHAALVVISKPVRADGETALYGYRANVHLLDVETVLKGEPGPAPLRITSTPPTCSPGFLYPDGDPLERSQRMLIYASKQDGGWITQTPVQGAVPFDAGTPLPFKAVDSVG
;
A
#
# COMPACT_ATOMS: atom_id res chain seq x y z
N MET A 1 -17.02 18.20 -75.95
CA MET A 1 -17.74 17.13 -75.25
C MET A 1 -17.02 16.87 -73.93
N GLN A 2 -17.70 17.11 -72.81
CA GLN A 2 -17.27 16.76 -71.46
C GLN A 2 -17.36 15.24 -71.27
N ALA A 3 -16.41 14.64 -70.54
CA ALA A 3 -16.65 13.50 -69.67
C ALA A 3 -15.50 13.36 -68.68
N ALA A 4 -15.79 13.72 -67.42
CA ALA A 4 -15.02 13.35 -66.22
C ALA A 4 -15.44 11.94 -65.76
N ILE A 5 -14.56 11.22 -65.06
CA ILE A 5 -14.78 10.13 -64.07
C ILE A 5 -13.37 9.90 -63.45
N VAL A 6 -12.99 10.46 -62.29
CA VAL A 6 -13.34 10.06 -60.90
C VAL A 6 -13.13 8.55 -60.71
N GLY A 7 -11.96 8.11 -60.26
CA GLY A 7 -11.64 8.05 -58.84
C GLY A 7 -12.02 6.69 -58.26
N LEU A 8 -11.06 5.76 -58.15
CA LEU A 8 -11.22 4.55 -57.32
C LEU A 8 -10.20 4.62 -56.18
N LEU A 9 -10.64 5.18 -55.05
CA LEU A 9 -9.95 5.08 -53.77
C LEU A 9 -9.95 3.61 -53.35
N THR A 10 -8.75 3.05 -53.21
CA THR A 10 -8.48 1.83 -52.45
C THR A 10 -8.75 2.07 -50.96
N CYS A 11 -9.98 1.81 -50.52
CA CYS A 11 -10.32 1.65 -49.10
C CYS A 11 -10.33 0.15 -48.76
N GLY A 12 -9.23 -0.32 -48.17
CA GLY A 12 -9.08 -1.70 -47.71
C GLY A 12 -8.03 -1.79 -46.61
N LEU A 13 -8.12 -0.94 -45.59
CA LEU A 13 -7.35 -1.12 -44.36
C LEU A 13 -8.13 -2.09 -43.46
N ALA A 14 -7.54 -3.26 -43.32
CA ALA A 14 -7.98 -4.34 -42.47
C ALA A 14 -8.14 -3.90 -41.01
N SER A 15 -9.21 -4.40 -40.41
CA SER A 15 -9.46 -4.70 -39.00
C SER A 15 -8.22 -4.62 -38.08
N GLY A 16 -7.94 -3.45 -37.53
CA GLY A 16 -7.14 -3.30 -36.32
C GLY A 16 -8.09 -3.15 -35.14
N CYS A 17 -8.36 -4.23 -34.40
CA CYS A 17 -8.91 -4.10 -33.05
C CYS A 17 -8.04 -3.11 -32.29
N SER A 18 -8.60 -1.97 -31.94
CA SER A 18 -7.96 -1.00 -31.08
C SER A 18 -7.49 -1.72 -29.83
N LEU A 19 -6.17 -1.90 -29.76
CA LEU A 19 -5.40 -2.18 -28.56
C LEU A 19 -5.68 -1.04 -27.58
N LEU A 20 -6.81 -1.11 -26.87
CA LEU A 20 -6.94 -0.34 -25.65
C LEU A 20 -5.96 -0.94 -24.65
N PRO A 21 -5.08 -0.14 -24.03
CA PRO A 21 -4.22 -0.65 -22.98
C PRO A 21 -5.13 -1.11 -21.85
N THR A 22 -5.17 -2.42 -21.61
CA THR A 22 -5.64 -2.97 -20.34
C THR A 22 -4.65 -2.51 -19.28
N GLY A 23 -4.91 -1.32 -18.72
CA GLY A 23 -4.27 -0.89 -17.49
C GLY A 23 -4.49 -1.92 -16.38
N PRO A 24 -3.69 -1.90 -15.31
CA PRO A 24 -3.90 -2.81 -14.19
C PRO A 24 -5.36 -2.72 -13.72
N SER A 25 -6.01 -3.86 -13.54
CA SER A 25 -7.37 -3.90 -12.98
C SER A 25 -7.30 -3.45 -11.52
N GLU A 26 -7.86 -2.28 -11.23
CA GLU A 26 -7.99 -1.76 -9.87
C GLU A 26 -9.02 -2.58 -9.09
N THR A 27 -8.69 -2.89 -7.83
CA THR A 27 -9.58 -3.59 -6.90
C THR A 27 -9.97 -2.68 -5.75
N CYS A 28 -11.27 -2.46 -5.56
CA CYS A 28 -11.80 -1.77 -4.37
C CYS A 28 -11.78 -2.71 -3.18
N VAL A 29 -10.87 -2.47 -2.24
CA VAL A 29 -10.84 -3.16 -0.96
C VAL A 29 -11.71 -2.38 0.03
N ASP A 30 -12.66 -3.08 0.65
CA ASP A 30 -13.37 -2.57 1.81
C ASP A 30 -12.53 -2.83 3.06
N TRP A 31 -11.90 -1.78 3.58
CA TRP A 31 -10.97 -1.89 4.69
C TRP A 31 -11.70 -2.12 6.01
N ILE A 32 -11.31 -3.17 6.73
CA ILE A 32 -11.76 -3.37 8.11
C ILE A 32 -11.40 -2.15 8.95
N ARG A 33 -12.37 -1.60 9.67
CA ARG A 33 -12.14 -0.61 10.71
C ARG A 33 -12.09 -1.33 12.06
N PHE A 34 -10.94 -1.33 12.70
CA PHE A 34 -10.80 -1.93 14.03
C PHE A 34 -11.42 -1.02 15.08
N GLU A 35 -12.32 -1.58 15.89
CA GLU A 35 -13.00 -0.85 16.97
C GLU A 35 -12.08 -0.57 18.16
N THR A 36 -11.10 -1.45 18.42
CA THR A 36 -10.16 -1.31 19.52
C THR A 36 -8.72 -1.57 19.08
N PRO A 37 -7.71 -0.94 19.72
CA PRO A 37 -6.31 -1.25 19.46
C PRO A 37 -5.95 -2.71 19.76
N GLN A 38 -6.61 -3.34 20.74
CA GLN A 38 -6.43 -4.76 21.03
C GLN A 38 -6.87 -5.63 19.85
N ALA A 39 -8.06 -5.39 19.29
CA ALA A 39 -8.53 -6.13 18.11
C ALA A 39 -7.57 -5.95 16.93
N GLN A 40 -7.06 -4.73 16.72
CA GLN A 40 -6.07 -4.48 15.68
C GLN A 40 -4.78 -5.29 15.91
N TYR A 41 -4.24 -5.26 17.13
CA TYR A 41 -3.08 -6.06 17.54
C TYR A 41 -3.31 -7.55 17.33
N ASP A 42 -4.47 -8.07 17.73
CA ASP A 42 -4.82 -9.49 17.63
C ASP A 42 -4.85 -9.96 16.16
N HIS A 43 -5.36 -9.12 15.25
CA HIS A 43 -5.42 -9.40 13.82
C HIS A 43 -4.10 -9.14 13.07
N ALA A 44 -3.14 -8.41 13.66
CA ALA A 44 -1.88 -8.11 13.00
C ALA A 44 -0.97 -9.34 12.97
N ALA A 45 -0.26 -9.54 11.86
CA ALA A 45 0.77 -10.58 11.75
C ALA A 45 2.11 -10.10 12.32
N LEU A 46 2.38 -8.79 12.23
CA LEU A 46 3.56 -8.14 12.76
C LEU A 46 3.13 -6.83 13.44
N VAL A 47 3.65 -6.58 14.63
CA VAL A 47 3.48 -5.30 15.33
C VAL A 47 4.84 -4.81 15.81
N VAL A 48 5.23 -3.63 15.37
CA VAL A 48 6.54 -3.05 15.67
C VAL A 48 6.43 -1.59 16.08
N ILE A 49 7.37 -1.16 16.91
CA ILE A 49 7.69 0.25 17.08
C ILE A 49 8.92 0.53 16.23
N SER A 50 8.85 1.54 15.37
CA SER A 50 9.89 1.82 14.39
C SER A 50 9.95 3.29 14.01
N LYS A 51 10.97 3.66 13.23
CA LYS A 51 11.09 4.96 12.57
C LYS A 51 11.30 4.76 11.07
N PRO A 52 10.56 5.45 10.19
CA PRO A 52 10.87 5.47 8.78
C PRO A 52 12.24 6.08 8.51
N VAL A 53 13.10 5.35 7.81
CA VAL A 53 14.47 5.77 7.45
C VAL A 53 14.45 6.52 6.12
N ARG A 54 13.82 5.91 5.11
CA ARG A 54 13.66 6.48 3.76
C ARG A 54 12.59 5.73 2.97
N ALA A 55 12.07 6.39 1.93
CA ALA A 55 11.35 5.72 0.86
C ALA A 55 12.26 4.72 0.12
N ASP A 56 11.65 3.65 -0.38
CA ASP A 56 12.27 2.54 -1.13
C ASP A 56 11.51 2.22 -2.42
N GLY A 57 11.02 3.29 -3.06
CA GLY A 57 10.27 3.22 -4.30
C GLY A 57 8.79 2.97 -4.11
N GLU A 58 8.17 2.44 -5.16
CA GLU A 58 6.74 2.19 -5.24
C GLU A 58 6.48 0.77 -5.74
N THR A 59 5.34 0.20 -5.39
CA THR A 59 4.85 -1.09 -5.90
C THR A 59 3.37 -1.00 -6.27
N ALA A 60 2.86 -1.99 -6.98
CA ALA A 60 1.42 -2.14 -7.17
C ALA A 60 0.83 -2.92 -5.98
N LEU A 61 -0.23 -2.39 -5.39
CA LEU A 61 -1.05 -3.04 -4.37
C LEU A 61 -2.52 -2.85 -4.77
N TYR A 62 -3.24 -3.95 -5.05
CA TYR A 62 -4.64 -3.92 -5.53
C TYR A 62 -4.86 -3.13 -6.84
N GLY A 63 -3.84 -3.06 -7.70
CA GLY A 63 -3.87 -2.26 -8.93
C GLY A 63 -3.57 -0.76 -8.71
N TYR A 64 -3.44 -0.33 -7.45
CA TYR A 64 -3.03 1.02 -7.09
C TYR A 64 -1.53 1.08 -6.82
N ARG A 65 -0.94 2.25 -7.05
CA ARG A 65 0.44 2.52 -6.66
C ARG A 65 0.50 2.70 -5.14
N ALA A 66 1.44 2.03 -4.50
CA ALA A 66 1.68 2.05 -3.08
C ALA A 66 3.15 2.37 -2.80
N ASN A 67 3.40 3.14 -1.75
CA ASN A 67 4.76 3.57 -1.41
C ASN A 67 5.42 2.46 -0.59
N VAL A 68 6.70 2.22 -0.84
CA VAL A 68 7.50 1.29 -0.04
C VAL A 68 8.49 2.09 0.80
N HIS A 69 8.68 1.67 2.05
CA HIS A 69 9.57 2.31 3.01
C HIS A 69 10.52 1.30 3.64
N LEU A 70 11.71 1.77 4.01
CA LEU A 70 12.62 1.08 4.92
C LEU A 70 12.46 1.66 6.33
N LEU A 71 12.26 0.77 7.29
CA LEU A 71 12.07 1.11 8.70
C LEU A 71 13.23 0.60 9.55
N ASP A 72 13.64 1.42 10.51
CA ASP A 72 14.50 1.01 11.61
C ASP A 72 13.60 0.54 12.76
N VAL A 73 13.68 -0.75 13.08
CA VAL A 73 12.81 -1.39 14.09
C VAL A 73 13.44 -1.24 15.46
N GLU A 74 12.77 -0.48 16.32
CA GLU A 74 13.19 -0.25 17.72
C GLU A 74 12.74 -1.41 18.62
N THR A 75 11.50 -1.87 18.44
CA THR A 75 10.93 -2.94 19.25
C THR A 75 9.98 -3.78 18.42
N VAL A 76 10.08 -5.10 18.56
CA VAL A 76 9.09 -6.04 18.03
C VAL A 76 8.13 -6.41 19.15
N LEU A 77 6.83 -6.20 18.92
CA LEU A 77 5.75 -6.47 19.88
C LEU A 77 4.93 -7.71 19.52
N LYS A 78 5.03 -8.17 18.26
CA LYS A 78 4.40 -9.39 17.74
C LYS A 78 5.03 -9.77 16.41
N GLY A 79 5.21 -11.07 16.15
CA GLY A 79 5.68 -11.59 14.88
C GLY A 79 7.19 -11.43 14.67
N GLU A 80 7.66 -11.79 13.48
CA GLU A 80 9.08 -11.71 13.11
C GLU A 80 9.25 -10.81 11.88
N PRO A 81 9.87 -9.62 11.98
CA PRO A 81 9.97 -8.68 10.86
C PRO A 81 10.85 -9.20 9.72
N GLY A 82 11.73 -10.17 9.99
CA GLY A 82 12.76 -10.61 9.07
C GLY A 82 14.03 -9.74 9.17
N PRO A 83 14.86 -9.69 8.10
CA PRO A 83 16.12 -8.96 8.13
C PRO A 83 15.91 -7.44 8.23
N ALA A 84 16.81 -6.78 8.95
CA ALA A 84 16.87 -5.32 9.01
C ALA A 84 17.62 -4.75 7.78
N PRO A 85 17.23 -3.56 7.27
CA PRO A 85 16.07 -2.77 7.68
C PRO A 85 14.74 -3.40 7.21
N LEU A 86 13.67 -3.21 7.99
CA LEU A 86 12.36 -3.75 7.65
C LEU A 86 11.79 -3.02 6.43
N ARG A 87 11.55 -3.75 5.36
CA ARG A 87 10.89 -3.24 4.15
C ARG A 87 9.37 -3.46 4.24
N ILE A 88 8.59 -2.38 4.15
CA ILE A 88 7.13 -2.43 4.25
C ILE A 88 6.48 -1.55 3.17
N THR A 89 5.34 -2.01 2.65
CA THR A 89 4.49 -1.21 1.76
C THR A 89 3.42 -0.49 2.59
N SER A 90 3.32 0.82 2.43
CA SER A 90 2.20 1.60 3.00
C SER A 90 0.95 1.33 2.17
N THR A 91 -0.09 0.82 2.83
CA THR A 91 -1.34 0.46 2.17
C THR A 91 -2.11 1.74 1.78
N PRO A 92 -2.38 1.99 0.49
CA PRO A 92 -3.13 3.16 0.07
C PRO A 92 -4.64 2.92 0.21
N PRO A 93 -5.48 3.95 0.44
CA PRO A 93 -6.90 3.86 0.10
C PRO A 93 -7.10 3.42 -1.34
N THR A 94 -8.09 2.57 -1.56
CA THR A 94 -8.53 2.13 -2.89
C THR A 94 -9.86 2.80 -3.24
N CYS A 95 -10.11 3.03 -4.52
CA CYS A 95 -11.37 3.61 -5.02
C CYS A 95 -11.67 5.03 -4.53
N SER A 96 -10.60 5.74 -4.13
CA SER A 96 -10.57 7.18 -3.97
C SER A 96 -10.02 7.82 -5.26
N PRO A 97 -10.77 8.71 -5.94
CA PRO A 97 -10.30 9.29 -7.19
C PRO A 97 -9.03 10.15 -6.98
N GLY A 98 -7.96 9.82 -7.70
CA GLY A 98 -6.82 10.71 -7.95
C GLY A 98 -5.81 10.92 -6.82
N PHE A 99 -6.05 10.43 -5.60
CA PHE A 99 -5.12 10.59 -4.47
C PHE A 99 -4.83 9.27 -3.77
N LEU A 100 -3.58 8.82 -3.87
CA LEU A 100 -3.09 7.59 -3.24
C LEU A 100 -3.00 7.73 -1.72
N TYR A 101 -2.86 8.96 -1.20
CA TYR A 101 -2.90 9.28 0.22
C TYR A 101 -3.49 10.69 0.41
N PRO A 102 -4.81 10.84 0.58
CA PRO A 102 -5.43 12.17 0.69
C PRO A 102 -4.92 12.95 1.90
N ASP A 103 -4.52 12.26 2.98
CA ASP A 103 -3.99 12.85 4.21
C ASP A 103 -2.46 12.73 4.32
N GLY A 104 -1.80 12.34 3.22
CA GLY A 104 -0.38 11.99 3.16
C GLY A 104 -0.10 10.56 3.63
N ASP A 105 1.00 9.98 3.15
CA ASP A 105 1.43 8.65 3.56
C ASP A 105 1.89 8.69 5.03
N PRO A 106 1.30 7.88 5.94
CA PRO A 106 1.72 7.85 7.33
C PRO A 106 3.21 7.55 7.54
N LEU A 107 3.84 6.82 6.62
CA LEU A 107 5.24 6.42 6.70
C LEU A 107 6.23 7.42 6.06
N GLU A 108 5.75 8.47 5.40
CA GLU A 108 6.63 9.56 4.94
C GLU A 108 7.17 10.43 6.09
N ARG A 109 6.54 10.34 7.27
CA ARG A 109 6.95 11.13 8.44
C ARG A 109 8.11 10.45 9.14
N SER A 110 9.23 11.15 9.32
CA SER A 110 10.44 10.65 10.01
C SER A 110 10.30 10.57 11.54
N GLN A 111 9.10 10.32 12.05
CA GLN A 111 8.80 10.23 13.48
C GLN A 111 8.67 8.77 13.93
N ARG A 112 8.60 8.55 15.25
CA ARG A 112 8.42 7.21 15.83
C ARG A 112 6.98 6.75 15.65
N MET A 113 6.81 5.54 15.15
CA MET A 113 5.53 4.99 14.74
C MET A 113 5.30 3.61 15.38
N LEU A 114 4.05 3.37 15.77
CA LEU A 114 3.52 2.03 16.06
C LEU A 114 2.85 1.52 14.79
N ILE A 115 3.34 0.39 14.28
CA ILE A 115 2.94 -0.16 12.99
C ILE A 115 2.31 -1.53 13.19
N TYR A 116 1.14 -1.71 12.59
CA TYR A 116 0.44 -2.97 12.51
C TYR A 116 0.47 -3.44 11.06
N ALA A 117 1.06 -4.60 10.83
CA ALA A 117 1.32 -5.10 9.50
C ALA A 117 0.73 -6.50 9.27
N SER A 118 0.38 -6.73 8.00
CA SER A 118 -0.06 -8.01 7.44
C SER A 118 0.94 -8.49 6.41
N LYS A 119 0.92 -9.79 6.12
CA LYS A 119 1.75 -10.38 5.06
C LYS A 119 0.94 -10.47 3.76
N GLN A 120 1.49 -9.97 2.67
CA GLN A 120 0.90 -10.06 1.33
C GLN A 120 2.00 -10.29 0.31
N ASP A 121 1.81 -11.30 -0.56
CA ASP A 121 2.75 -11.68 -1.63
C ASP A 121 4.20 -11.85 -1.13
N GLY A 122 4.36 -12.36 0.09
CA GLY A 122 5.66 -12.57 0.73
C GLY A 122 6.28 -11.33 1.39
N GLY A 123 5.71 -10.14 1.18
CA GLY A 123 6.13 -8.87 1.78
C GLY A 123 5.24 -8.41 2.93
N TRP A 124 5.69 -7.36 3.63
CA TRP A 124 4.92 -6.67 4.65
C TRP A 124 4.11 -5.51 4.04
N ILE A 125 2.87 -5.39 4.47
CA ILE A 125 2.00 -4.25 4.18
C ILE A 125 1.40 -3.72 5.48
N THR A 126 1.10 -2.43 5.59
CA THR A 126 0.34 -1.92 6.74
C THR A 126 -1.10 -2.48 6.68
N GLN A 127 -1.72 -2.80 7.82
CA GLN A 127 -3.02 -3.49 7.83
C GLN A 127 -4.14 -2.72 7.11
N THR A 128 -4.18 -1.41 7.30
CA THR A 128 -5.16 -0.52 6.68
C THR A 128 -4.50 0.83 6.39
N PRO A 129 -5.07 1.64 5.47
CA PRO A 129 -4.48 2.93 5.12
C PRO A 129 -4.42 3.92 6.28
N VAL A 130 -5.39 3.86 7.19
CA VAL A 130 -5.55 4.88 8.25
C VAL A 130 -5.04 4.37 9.60
N GLN A 131 -5.24 3.09 9.92
CA GLN A 131 -4.91 2.53 11.24
C GLN A 131 -3.59 1.73 11.21
N GLY A 132 -3.06 1.39 10.03
CA GLY A 132 -1.90 0.51 9.92
C GLY A 132 -0.58 1.09 10.42
N ALA A 133 -0.45 2.42 10.50
CA ALA A 133 0.71 3.09 11.09
C ALA A 133 0.26 4.38 11.80
N VAL A 134 0.54 4.47 13.09
CA VAL A 134 0.15 5.61 13.93
C VAL A 134 1.35 6.20 14.66
N PRO A 135 1.37 7.52 14.91
CA PRO A 135 2.37 8.15 15.77
C PRO A 135 2.48 7.46 17.13
N PHE A 136 3.69 7.26 17.64
CA PHE A 136 3.91 6.64 18.93
C PHE A 136 5.15 7.21 19.63
N ASP A 137 4.93 8.23 20.45
CA ASP A 137 6.00 8.95 21.13
C ASP A 137 6.71 8.10 22.19
N ALA A 138 7.94 8.48 22.52
CA ALA A 138 8.70 7.81 23.56
C ALA A 138 8.01 7.96 24.92
N GLY A 139 7.90 6.85 25.66
CA GLY A 139 7.21 6.82 26.96
C GLY A 139 5.69 6.72 26.88
N THR A 140 5.07 6.78 25.69
CA THR A 140 3.65 6.46 25.53
C THR A 140 3.40 5.00 25.92
N PRO A 141 2.44 4.69 26.81
CA PRO A 141 2.06 3.32 27.11
C PRO A 141 1.48 2.60 25.88
N LEU A 142 1.67 1.29 25.77
CA LEU A 142 1.04 0.50 24.71
C LEU A 142 -0.48 0.59 24.83
N PRO A 143 -1.22 0.81 23.72
CA PRO A 143 -2.67 0.90 23.74
C PRO A 143 -3.36 -0.47 23.78
N PHE A 144 -2.59 -1.55 23.88
CA PHE A 144 -3.03 -2.95 23.91
C PHE A 144 -2.14 -3.76 24.86
N LYS A 145 -2.59 -4.97 25.19
CA LYS A 145 -1.80 -5.95 25.91
C LYS A 145 -1.02 -6.78 24.91
N ALA A 146 0.29 -6.57 24.84
CA ALA A 146 1.16 -7.45 24.09
C ALA A 146 1.21 -8.81 24.81
N VAL A 147 1.15 -9.90 24.04
CA VAL A 147 1.60 -11.17 24.59
C VAL A 147 3.12 -11.10 24.73
N ASP A 148 3.66 -11.58 25.85
CA ASP A 148 5.10 -11.64 26.03
C ASP A 148 5.68 -12.48 24.88
N SER A 149 6.33 -11.82 23.93
CA SER A 149 7.01 -12.48 22.82
C SER A 149 8.19 -13.26 23.41
N VAL A 150 8.06 -14.59 23.48
CA VAL A 150 9.18 -15.48 23.75
C VAL A 150 10.24 -15.19 22.68
N GLY A 151 11.36 -14.63 23.13
CA GLY A 151 12.48 -14.22 22.29
C GLY A 151 13.22 -15.39 21.65
#